data_AF-L0DHQ1-F1
#
_entry.id   AF-L0DHQ1-F1
#
_cell.length_a   1.000
_cell.length_b   1.000
_cell.length_c   1.000
_cell.angle_alpha   90.00
_cell.angle_beta   90.00
_cell.angle_gamma   90.00
#
_symmetry.space_group_name_H-M   'P 1'
#
loop_
_entity.id
_entity.type
_entity.pdbx_description
1 polymer ?
#
loop_
_entity_poly.entity_id
_entity_poly.type
_entity_poly.pdbx_seq_one_letter_code
_entity_poly.pdbx_strand_id
1 'polypeptide(L)'
;MNGDLDSTSFNKNYKVLKETADWLSSQNEPDIDQLVPKVEKAMKAYTICKDRLDKVQATLGQYFQPDGTVAESPALIEGEGRARKARKSSRPEPERDDEDLSL
;
A
#
# COMPACT_ATOMS: atom_id res chain seq x y z
N MET A 1 -18.55 -17.33 -7.36
CA MET A 1 -18.17 -17.62 -5.95
C MET A 1 -17.51 -16.35 -5.41
N ASN A 2 -18.26 -15.49 -4.72
CA ASN A 2 -17.66 -14.37 -4.00
C ASN A 2 -16.99 -14.96 -2.76
N GLY A 3 -15.66 -14.98 -2.68
CA GLY A 3 -14.96 -15.53 -1.52
C GLY A 3 -15.40 -14.79 -0.26
N ASP A 4 -16.02 -15.49 0.68
CA ASP A 4 -16.38 -14.91 1.97
C ASP A 4 -15.14 -14.79 2.86
N LEU A 5 -15.14 -13.76 3.71
CA LEU A 5 -14.11 -13.57 4.72
C LEU A 5 -14.19 -14.70 5.74
N ASP A 6 -13.04 -15.21 6.17
CA ASP A 6 -12.96 -16.28 7.16
C ASP A 6 -11.89 -15.93 8.19
N SER A 7 -12.29 -15.52 9.40
CA SER A 7 -11.36 -15.12 10.46
C SER A 7 -10.33 -16.19 10.85
N THR A 8 -10.56 -17.45 10.46
CA THR A 8 -9.67 -18.57 10.77
C THR A 8 -8.72 -18.96 9.65
N SER A 9 -8.96 -18.52 8.41
CA SER A 9 -8.26 -19.05 7.24
C SER A 9 -7.44 -17.99 6.49
N PHE A 10 -6.11 -18.08 6.55
CA PHE A 10 -5.24 -17.20 5.75
C PHE A 10 -5.52 -17.31 4.24
N ASN A 11 -5.60 -18.55 3.72
CA ASN A 11 -5.74 -18.80 2.28
C ASN A 11 -7.05 -18.25 1.70
N LYS A 12 -8.16 -18.33 2.44
CA LYS A 12 -9.45 -17.79 1.96
C LYS A 12 -9.41 -16.27 1.88
N ASN A 13 -8.89 -15.59 2.90
CA ASN A 13 -8.78 -14.12 2.87
C ASN A 13 -7.76 -13.66 1.84
N TYR A 14 -6.63 -14.35 1.70
CA TYR A 14 -5.64 -14.05 0.67
C TYR A 14 -6.24 -14.15 -0.73
N LYS A 15 -7.09 -15.15 -0.98
CA LYS A 15 -7.84 -15.28 -2.24
C LYS A 15 -8.74 -14.06 -2.49
N VAL A 16 -9.48 -13.59 -1.48
CA VAL A 16 -10.33 -12.38 -1.59
C VAL A 16 -9.50 -11.14 -1.92
N LEU A 17 -8.36 -10.97 -1.25
CA LEU A 17 -7.44 -9.85 -1.50
C LEU A 17 -6.91 -9.89 -2.93
N LYS A 18 -6.47 -11.07 -3.39
CA LYS A 18 -5.96 -11.29 -4.75
C LYS A 18 -7.04 -11.02 -5.80
N GLU A 19 -8.22 -11.60 -5.65
CA GLU A 19 -9.34 -11.40 -6.58
C GLU A 19 -9.74 -9.93 -6.68
N THR A 20 -9.66 -9.17 -5.58
CA THR A 20 -9.93 -7.73 -5.60
C THR A 20 -8.85 -6.95 -6.34
N ALA A 21 -7.57 -7.28 -6.14
CA ALA A 21 -6.46 -6.66 -6.86
C ALA A 21 -6.50 -6.97 -8.37
N ASP A 22 -6.80 -8.23 -8.72
CA ASP A 22 -6.98 -8.66 -10.11
C ASP A 22 -8.17 -7.90 -10.75
N TRP A 23 -9.28 -7.73 -10.02
CA TRP A 23 -10.41 -6.93 -10.48
C TRP A 23 -10.01 -5.46 -10.71
N LEU A 24 -9.37 -4.81 -9.72
CA LEU A 24 -8.95 -3.40 -9.83
C LEU A 24 -8.00 -3.16 -11.02
N SER A 25 -7.05 -4.07 -11.24
CA SER A 25 -6.06 -3.94 -12.31
C SER A 25 -6.64 -4.19 -13.71
N SER A 26 -7.74 -4.95 -13.80
CA SER A 26 -8.37 -5.31 -15.07
C SER A 26 -9.41 -4.27 -15.56
N GLN A 27 -9.81 -3.31 -14.72
CA GLN A 27 -10.79 -2.29 -15.12
C GLN A 27 -10.11 -1.09 -15.78
N ASN A 28 -10.54 -0.76 -17.00
CA ASN A 28 -10.15 0.49 -17.67
C ASN A 28 -10.89 1.71 -17.08
N GLU A 29 -12.14 1.53 -16.66
CA GLU A 29 -12.93 2.50 -15.93
C GLU A 29 -13.63 1.77 -14.77
N PRO A 30 -13.26 2.03 -13.51
CA PRO A 30 -13.81 1.31 -12.38
C PRO A 30 -15.25 1.76 -12.07
N ASP A 31 -16.15 0.79 -11.88
CA ASP A 31 -17.49 1.03 -11.36
C ASP A 31 -17.40 1.61 -9.93
N ILE A 32 -17.70 2.91 -9.81
CA ILE A 32 -17.57 3.69 -8.58
C ILE A 32 -18.43 3.11 -7.45
N ASP A 33 -19.61 2.60 -7.77
CA ASP A 33 -20.55 2.07 -6.78
C ASP A 33 -20.05 0.74 -6.19
N GLN A 34 -19.29 -0.03 -6.98
CA GLN A 34 -18.71 -1.30 -6.57
C GLN A 34 -17.28 -1.18 -6.03
N LEU A 35 -16.60 -0.06 -6.30
CA LEU A 35 -15.21 0.17 -5.92
C LEU A 35 -15.04 0.16 -4.39
N VAL A 36 -15.79 1.01 -3.69
CA VAL A 36 -15.67 1.16 -2.23
C VAL A 36 -15.99 -0.15 -1.49
N PRO A 37 -17.13 -0.83 -1.75
CA PRO A 37 -17.45 -2.08 -1.05
C PRO A 37 -16.41 -3.18 -1.26
N LYS A 38 -15.83 -3.29 -2.47
CA LYS A 38 -14.78 -4.28 -2.77
C LYS A 38 -13.49 -3.98 -2.03
N VAL A 39 -13.06 -2.71 -2.02
CA VAL A 39 -11.85 -2.31 -1.32
C VAL A 39 -12.00 -2.49 0.19
N GLU A 40 -13.14 -2.11 0.78
CA GLU A 40 -13.38 -2.36 2.21
C GLU A 40 -13.32 -3.85 2.58
N LYS A 41 -13.90 -4.70 1.72
CA LYS A 41 -13.82 -6.16 1.90
C LYS A 41 -12.37 -6.66 1.81
N ALA A 42 -11.59 -6.17 0.84
CA ALA A 42 -10.18 -6.52 0.70
C ALA A 42 -9.35 -6.02 1.90
N MET A 43 -9.63 -4.84 2.43
CA MET A 43 -8.96 -4.32 3.63
C MET A 43 -9.23 -5.20 4.87
N LYS A 44 -10.47 -5.69 5.04
CA LYS A 44 -10.80 -6.67 6.09
C LYS A 44 -10.07 -8.01 5.88
N ALA A 45 -9.97 -8.48 4.64
CA ALA A 45 -9.20 -9.69 4.33
C ALA A 45 -7.71 -9.51 4.68
N TYR A 46 -7.16 -8.35 4.33
CA TYR A 46 -5.77 -8.00 4.60
C TYR A 46 -5.45 -7.98 6.10
N THR A 47 -6.31 -7.40 6.94
CA THR A 47 -6.04 -7.37 8.39
C THR A 47 -5.99 -8.77 9.00
N ILE A 48 -6.85 -9.70 8.55
CA ILE A 48 -6.81 -11.11 8.98
C ILE A 48 -5.52 -11.78 8.50
N CYS A 49 -5.15 -11.56 7.24
CA CYS A 49 -3.89 -12.09 6.69
C CYS A 49 -2.68 -11.59 7.49
N LYS A 50 -2.64 -10.29 7.81
CA LYS A 50 -1.58 -9.67 8.58
C LYS A 50 -1.48 -10.26 9.99
N ASP A 51 -2.58 -10.34 10.73
CA ASP A 51 -2.60 -10.91 12.10
C ASP A 51 -2.08 -12.36 12.13
N ARG A 52 -2.41 -13.15 11.10
CA ARG A 52 -1.88 -14.52 10.97
C ARG A 52 -0.38 -14.54 10.70
N LEU A 53 0.12 -13.66 9.84
CA LEU A 53 1.56 -13.55 9.57
C LEU A 53 2.33 -13.08 10.80
N ASP A 54 1.80 -12.09 11.53
CA ASP A 54 2.40 -11.57 12.76
C ASP A 54 2.53 -12.69 13.82
N LYS A 55 1.49 -13.52 13.97
CA LYS A 55 1.53 -14.70 14.87
C LYS A 55 2.55 -15.75 14.44
N VAL A 56 2.63 -16.02 13.14
CA VAL A 56 3.64 -16.96 12.59
C VAL A 56 5.04 -16.41 12.83
N GLN A 57 5.28 -15.13 12.55
CA GLN A 57 6.56 -14.47 12.79
C GLN A 57 6.94 -14.52 14.27
N ALA A 58 6.02 -14.22 15.18
CA ALA A 58 6.27 -14.29 16.62
C ALA A 58 6.60 -15.71 17.08
N THR A 59 5.86 -16.70 16.58
CA THR A 59 6.07 -18.12 16.90
C THR A 59 7.43 -18.60 16.40
N LEU A 60 7.75 -18.35 15.13
CA LEU A 60 9.05 -18.70 14.56
C LEU A 60 10.20 -17.95 15.25
N GLY A 61 9.98 -16.68 15.61
CA GLY A 61 10.94 -15.89 16.38
C GLY A 61 11.31 -16.55 17.71
N GLN A 62 10.33 -17.12 18.42
CA GLN A 62 10.59 -17.88 19.66
C GLN A 62 11.41 -19.16 19.40
N TYR A 63 11.16 -19.85 18.29
CA TYR A 63 11.93 -21.05 17.93
C TYR A 63 13.37 -20.76 17.51
N PHE A 64 13.63 -19.59 16.92
CA PHE A 64 14.94 -19.19 16.43
C PHE A 64 15.75 -18.34 17.42
N GLN A 65 15.18 -17.96 18.57
CA GLN A 65 15.93 -17.34 19.66
C GLN A 65 16.58 -18.43 20.51
N PRO A 66 17.92 -18.57 20.48
CA PRO A 66 18.61 -19.46 21.40
C PRO A 66 18.49 -18.87 22.81
N ASP A 67 17.71 -19.54 23.67
CA ASP A 67 17.62 -19.34 25.12
C ASP A 67 17.56 -17.88 25.62
N GLY A 68 16.33 -17.38 25.81
CA GLY A 68 16.06 -16.54 26.99
C GLY A 68 16.22 -15.02 26.90
N THR A 69 16.10 -14.36 25.73
CA THR A 69 16.01 -12.89 25.70
C THR A 69 14.78 -12.41 24.93
N VAL A 70 13.71 -12.12 25.67
CA VAL A 70 12.51 -11.42 25.15
C VAL A 70 12.92 -10.02 24.66
N ALA A 71 13.21 -9.90 23.37
CA ALA A 71 13.40 -8.61 22.72
C ALA A 71 12.05 -7.88 22.65
N GLU A 72 11.89 -6.88 23.51
CA GLU A 72 10.81 -5.89 23.45
C GLU A 72 10.65 -5.33 22.04
N SER A 73 9.39 -5.18 21.62
CA SER A 73 9.00 -4.62 20.33
C SER A 73 9.27 -3.11 20.27
N PRO A 74 9.87 -2.57 19.20
CA PRO A 74 9.59 -1.23 18.71
C PRO A 74 8.74 -1.34 17.44
N ALA A 75 7.96 -0.38 16.98
CA ALA A 75 7.42 0.87 17.48
C ALA A 75 6.34 1.23 16.43
N LEU A 76 5.37 2.04 16.83
CA LEU A 76 4.29 2.55 16.01
C LEU A 76 4.86 3.22 14.74
N ILE A 77 4.34 2.84 13.56
CA ILE A 77 4.60 3.59 12.33
C ILE A 77 3.60 4.75 12.31
N GLU A 78 3.97 5.88 12.91
CA GLU A 78 3.27 7.15 12.73
C GLU A 78 3.55 7.69 11.32
N GLY A 79 2.49 7.89 10.54
CA GLY A 79 2.57 8.46 9.20
C GLY A 79 2.80 9.97 9.24
N GLU A 80 4.03 10.41 8.99
CA GLU A 80 4.33 11.82 8.75
C GLU A 80 3.89 12.25 7.35
N GLY A 81 2.72 12.91 7.29
CA GLY A 81 2.27 13.67 6.13
C GLY A 81 3.18 14.88 5.90
N ARG A 82 4.08 14.78 4.91
CA ARG A 82 4.96 15.89 4.53
C ARG A 82 4.21 16.92 3.68
N ALA A 83 3.68 17.94 4.34
CA ALA A 83 3.25 19.19 3.71
C ALA A 83 4.44 19.84 2.97
N ARG A 84 4.38 19.93 1.63
CA ARG A 84 5.33 20.75 0.84
C ARG A 84 4.74 22.14 0.61
N LYS A 85 5.24 23.09 1.38
CA LYS A 85 5.00 24.52 1.31
C LYS A 85 5.48 25.07 -0.05
N ALA A 86 4.64 25.87 -0.70
CA ALA A 86 4.92 26.57 -1.94
C ALA A 86 6.20 27.43 -1.81
N ARG A 87 7.11 27.32 -2.78
CA ARG A 87 8.22 28.27 -2.97
C ARG A 87 8.21 28.74 -4.42
N LYS A 88 7.80 29.99 -4.56
CA LYS A 88 7.82 30.85 -5.74
C LYS A 88 9.24 31.41 -5.84
N SER A 89 9.96 31.13 -6.93
CA SER A 89 11.17 31.88 -7.30
C SER A 89 11.67 31.48 -8.69
N SER A 90 11.44 32.40 -9.63
CA SER A 90 12.43 32.91 -10.59
C SER A 90 12.99 31.94 -11.64
N ARG A 91 12.34 31.88 -12.81
CA ARG A 91 12.94 31.37 -14.05
C ARG A 91 13.23 32.59 -14.95
N PRO A 92 14.51 32.85 -15.32
CA PRO A 92 14.86 33.96 -16.20
C PRO A 92 14.49 33.65 -17.66
N GLU A 93 14.08 34.67 -18.40
CA GLU A 93 13.82 34.64 -19.85
C GLU A 93 15.14 34.44 -20.62
N PRO A 94 15.16 33.65 -21.72
CA PRO A 94 16.28 33.67 -22.64
C PRO A 94 16.13 34.82 -23.64
N GLU A 95 17.05 35.78 -23.59
CA GLU A 95 17.28 36.74 -24.67
C GLU A 95 18.18 36.13 -25.76
N ARG A 96 17.69 36.25 -27.00
CA ARG A 96 18.37 36.52 -28.29
C ARG A 96 19.42 35.53 -28.82
N ASP A 97 19.10 34.97 -29.98
CA ASP A 97 20.08 34.76 -31.06
C ASP A 97 19.68 35.67 -32.24
N ASP A 98 20.50 36.70 -32.46
CA ASP A 98 20.59 37.47 -33.69
C ASP A 98 21.25 36.60 -34.76
N GLU A 99 20.52 36.17 -35.81
CA GLU A 99 21.13 35.84 -37.12
C GLU A 99 20.29 36.45 -38.26
N ASP A 100 20.81 37.57 -38.74
CA ASP A 100 20.95 37.98 -40.14
C ASP A 100 20.10 37.25 -41.20
N LEU A 101 19.08 37.93 -41.73
CA LEU A 101 18.78 37.91 -43.16
C LEU A 101 18.20 39.27 -43.57
N SER A 102 19.10 40.23 -43.80
CA SER A 102 18.83 41.37 -44.67
C SER A 102 18.97 40.95 -46.14
N LEU A 103 17.86 40.83 -46.88
CA LEU A 103 17.55 41.57 -48.12
C LEU A 103 16.19 41.11 -48.70
#